data_AF-B4RR43-F1
#
_entry.id   AF-B4RR43-F1
#
_cell.length_a   1.000
_cell.length_b   1.000
_cell.length_c   1.000
_cell.angle_alpha   90.00
_cell.angle_beta   90.00
_cell.angle_gamma   90.00
#
_symmetry.space_group_name_H-M   'P 1'
#
loop_
_entity.id
_entity.type
_entity.pdbx_description
1 polymer ?
#
loop_
_entity_poly.entity_id
_entity_poly.type
_entity_poly.pdbx_seq_one_letter_code
_entity_poly.pdbx_strand_id
1 'polypeptide(L)'
;MVPVFEALIRDADFQYIFLSYNNEVLMSVGQVREIFECFGKYNLVQTEYRRFKADKTENRNHKANSTFEYLHILEKTFYSGLTKTGTALPRLSSKRTIL
;
A
#
# COMPACT_ATOMS: atom_id res chain seq x y z
N MET A 1 -7.56 11.66 -7.56
CA MET A 1 -7.38 10.60 -6.56
C MET A 1 -5.97 10.03 -6.60
N VAL A 2 -5.58 9.38 -7.71
CA VAL A 2 -4.21 8.86 -7.94
C VAL A 2 -3.13 9.94 -7.71
N PRO A 3 -3.21 11.18 -8.25
CA PRO A 3 -2.15 12.17 -8.04
C PRO A 3 -2.04 12.68 -6.60
N VAL A 4 -3.16 12.70 -5.88
CA VAL A 4 -3.22 13.14 -4.48
C VAL A 4 -2.61 12.06 -3.59
N PHE A 5 -2.90 10.79 -3.87
CA PHE A 5 -2.32 9.68 -3.15
C PHE A 5 -0.81 9.56 -3.41
N GLU A 6 -0.37 9.71 -4.66
CA GLU A 6 1.06 9.74 -4.99
C GLU A 6 1.80 10.86 -4.25
N ALA A 7 1.24 12.07 -4.23
CA ALA A 7 1.81 13.18 -3.46
C ALA A 7 1.89 12.86 -1.95
N LEU A 8 0.83 12.26 -1.39
CA LEU A 8 0.81 11.83 0.01
C LEU A 8 1.94 10.81 0.30
N ILE A 9 2.13 9.82 -0.56
CA ILE A 9 3.19 8.80 -0.39
C ILE A 9 4.58 9.42 -0.57
N ARG A 10 4.76 10.32 -1.54
CA ARG A 10 6.03 11.04 -1.74
C ARG A 10 6.42 11.86 -0.52
N ASP A 11 5.48 12.61 0.05
CA ASP A 11 5.76 13.59 1.10
C ASP A 11 5.76 12.94 2.51
N ALA A 12 5.24 11.72 2.65
CA ALA A 12 5.26 10.96 3.90
C ALA A 12 6.68 10.57 4.34
N ASP A 13 7.14 11.03 5.50
CA ASP A 13 8.46 10.71 6.07
C ASP A 13 8.43 9.44 6.95
N PHE A 14 7.95 8.33 6.38
CA PHE A 14 7.92 7.03 7.05
C PHE A 14 8.66 5.97 6.23
N GLN A 15 9.50 5.16 6.89
CA GLN A 15 10.20 4.04 6.25
C GLN A 15 9.27 2.91 5.87
N TYR A 16 8.21 2.67 6.65
CA TYR A 16 7.20 1.67 6.32
C TYR A 16 5.84 2.33 6.24
N ILE A 17 5.14 2.11 5.12
CA ILE A 17 3.76 2.56 4.92
C ILE A 17 2.89 1.34 4.69
N PHE A 18 1.85 1.21 5.50
CA PHE A 18 0.85 0.16 5.39
C PHE A 18 -0.46 0.77 4.91
N LEU A 19 -1.00 0.26 3.82
CA LEU A 19 -2.33 0.63 3.33
C LEU A 19 -3.19 -0.64 3.32
N SER A 20 -4.20 -0.66 4.18
CA SER A 20 -5.18 -1.74 4.25
C SER A 20 -6.52 -1.27 3.70
N TYR A 21 -7.03 -1.97 2.69
CA TYR A 21 -8.40 -1.77 2.20
C TYR A 21 -8.93 -3.04 1.52
N ASN A 22 -10.25 -3.14 1.42
CA ASN A 22 -10.91 -4.24 0.74
C ASN A 22 -11.10 -3.95 -0.76
N ASN A 23 -11.54 -4.94 -1.52
CA ASN A 23 -11.80 -4.77 -2.96
C ASN A 23 -13.00 -3.86 -3.32
N GLU A 24 -13.64 -3.15 -2.38
CA GLU A 24 -14.87 -2.39 -2.62
C GLU A 24 -14.66 -0.88 -2.82
N VAL A 25 -13.46 -0.30 -2.58
CA VAL A 25 -13.29 1.18 -2.66
C VAL A 25 -11.89 1.65 -3.15
N LEU A 26 -11.91 2.82 -3.81
CA LEU A 26 -10.86 3.81 -4.09
C LEU A 26 -9.89 3.56 -5.26
N MET A 27 -9.05 2.52 -5.21
CA MET A 27 -8.00 2.27 -6.22
C MET A 27 -7.77 0.77 -6.41
N SER A 28 -7.40 0.35 -7.62
CA SER A 28 -7.06 -1.05 -7.87
C SER A 28 -5.72 -1.42 -7.22
N VAL A 29 -5.53 -2.72 -6.96
CA VAL A 29 -4.23 -3.23 -6.48
C VAL A 29 -3.09 -2.83 -7.41
N GLY A 30 -3.34 -2.77 -8.72
CA GLY A 30 -2.38 -2.32 -9.73
C GLY A 30 -1.99 -0.85 -9.56
N GLN A 31 -2.96 0.04 -9.35
CA GLN A 31 -2.68 1.47 -9.13
C GLN A 31 -1.86 1.71 -7.87
N VAL A 32 -2.14 0.99 -6.78
CA VAL A 32 -1.36 1.12 -5.54
C VAL A 32 0.05 0.55 -5.72
N ARG A 33 0.19 -0.60 -6.39
CA ARG A 33 1.49 -1.17 -6.74
C ARG A 33 2.34 -0.18 -7.53
N GLU A 34 1.79 0.37 -8.62
CA GLU A 34 2.49 1.31 -9.50
C GLU A 34 3.05 2.50 -8.71
N ILE A 35 2.24 3.08 -7.82
CA ILE A 35 2.67 4.18 -6.96
C ILE A 35 3.73 3.73 -5.95
N PHE A 36 3.52 2.61 -5.24
CA PHE A 36 4.44 2.17 -4.18
C PHE A 36 5.82 1.79 -4.74
N GLU A 37 5.88 1.14 -5.90
CA GLU A 37 7.12 0.74 -6.57
C GLU A 37 7.97 1.95 -7.01
N CYS A 38 7.37 3.13 -7.21
CA CYS A 38 8.12 4.38 -7.48
C CYS A 38 8.91 4.88 -6.26
N PHE A 39 8.50 4.54 -5.04
CA PHE A 39 9.07 5.10 -3.80
C PHE A 39 9.86 4.10 -2.97
N GLY A 40 9.88 2.82 -3.36
CA GLY A 40 10.63 1.80 -2.63
C GLY A 40 10.17 0.40 -2.95
N LYS A 41 10.46 -0.53 -2.05
CA LYS A 41 10.12 -1.94 -2.23
C LYS A 41 8.65 -2.17 -1.84
N TYR A 42 7.90 -2.73 -2.78
CA TYR A 42 6.49 -3.05 -2.61
C TYR A 42 6.27 -4.53 -2.27
N ASN A 43 5.42 -4.78 -1.28
CA ASN A 43 4.94 -6.09 -0.89
C ASN A 43 3.41 -6.05 -0.72
N LEU A 44 2.75 -7.19 -0.96
CA LEU A 44 1.30 -7.35 -0.80
C LEU A 44 1.02 -8.60 0.03
N VAL A 45 0.25 -8.43 1.09
CA VAL A 45 -0.41 -9.54 1.79
C VAL A 45 -1.89 -9.46 1.45
N GLN A 46 -2.50 -10.58 1.07
CA GLN A 46 -3.94 -10.67 0.83
C GLN A 46 -4.53 -11.81 1.64
N THR A 47 -5.70 -11.56 2.22
CA THR A 47 -6.49 -12.61 2.88
C THR A 47 -7.87 -12.62 2.26
N GLU A 48 -8.30 -13.81 1.85
CA GLU A 48 -9.66 -14.03 1.37
C GLU A 48 -10.56 -14.33 2.56
N TYR A 49 -11.59 -13.49 2.74
CA TYR A 49 -12.63 -13.75 3.73
C TYR A 49 -13.90 -14.21 3.01
N ARG A 50 -14.48 -15.29 3.52
CA ARG A 50 -15.83 -15.68 3.13
C ARG A 50 -16.78 -14.66 3.75
N ARG A 51 -17.52 -13.92 2.91
CA ARG A 51 -18.45 -12.87 3.38
C ARG A 51 -19.42 -13.50 4.39
N PHE A 52 -19.38 -13.04 5.64
CA PHE A 52 -20.32 -13.48 6.66
C PHE A 52 -21.72 -13.01 6.25
N LYS A 53 -22.58 -13.96 5.84
CA LYS A 53 -23.98 -13.68 5.52
C LYS A 53 -24.78 -13.76 6.81
N ALA A 54 -25.16 -12.61 7.36
CA ALA A 54 -26.04 -12.54 8.53
C ALA A 54 -27.48 -13.00 8.21
N ASP A 55 -27.88 -12.99 6.94
CA ASP A 55 -29.24 -13.38 6.52
C ASP A 55 -29.27 -14.76 5.86
N LYS A 56 -30.07 -15.67 6.44
CA LYS A 56 -30.61 -16.84 5.74
C LYS A 56 -31.86 -16.41 5.00
N THR A 57 -31.83 -16.36 3.67
CA THR A 57 -33.00 -16.79 2.88
C THR A 57 -32.64 -16.90 1.41
N GLU A 58 -33.15 -17.96 0.81
CA GLU A 58 -33.07 -18.36 -0.58
C GLU A 58 -33.54 -17.26 -1.55
N ASN A 59 -32.72 -16.26 -1.84
CA ASN A 59 -32.90 -15.48 -3.06
C ASN A 59 -31.66 -14.66 -3.40
N ARG A 60 -31.42 -14.47 -4.70
CA ARG A 60 -30.34 -13.70 -5.34
C ARG A 60 -29.12 -14.54 -5.76
N ASN A 61 -29.31 -15.23 -6.87
CA ASN A 61 -28.25 -15.54 -7.81
C ASN A 61 -27.57 -14.22 -8.26
N HIS A 62 -26.24 -14.23 -8.26
CA HIS A 62 -25.31 -13.20 -8.77
C HIS A 62 -25.12 -11.95 -7.91
N LYS A 63 -24.11 -11.97 -7.04
CA LYS A 63 -23.23 -10.84 -6.66
C LYS A 63 -21.99 -11.42 -5.96
N ALA A 64 -20.80 -10.99 -6.36
CA ALA A 64 -19.49 -11.60 -6.09
C ALA A 64 -19.34 -12.23 -4.69
N ASN A 65 -18.90 -13.50 -4.64
CA ASN A 65 -18.95 -14.37 -3.47
C ASN A 65 -17.80 -14.19 -2.46
N SER A 66 -16.85 -13.30 -2.69
CA SER A 66 -15.70 -13.08 -1.81
C SER A 66 -15.33 -11.61 -1.68
N THR A 67 -14.92 -11.23 -0.47
CA THR A 67 -14.30 -9.93 -0.17
C THR A 67 -12.84 -10.22 0.12
N PHE A 68 -11.96 -9.54 -0.61
CA PHE A 68 -10.52 -9.63 -0.39
C PHE A 68 -10.09 -8.46 0.47
N GLU A 69 -9.36 -8.74 1.53
CA GLU A 69 -8.63 -7.73 2.28
C GLU A 69 -7.19 -7.70 1.76
N TYR A 70 -6.75 -6.52 1.36
CA TYR A 70 -5.39 -6.26 0.93
C TYR A 70 -4.66 -5.47 2.02
N LEU A 71 -3.42 -5.88 2.29
CA LEU A 71 -2.45 -5.12 3.06
C LEU A 71 -1.27 -4.83 2.14
N HIS A 72 -1.26 -3.62 1.60
CA HIS A 72 -0.15 -3.07 0.82
C HIS A 72 0.94 -2.59 1.77
N ILE A 73 2.17 -2.96 1.47
CA ILE A 73 3.34 -2.65 2.28
C ILE A 73 4.36 -1.97 1.37
N LEU A 74 4.74 -0.75 1.74
CA LEU A 74 5.86 -0.05 1.14
C LEU A 74 6.99 0.04 2.17
N GLU A 75 8.14 -0.52 1.83
CA GLU A 75 9.42 -0.19 2.45
C GLU A 75 10.05 0.94 1.63
N LYS A 76 9.86 2.17 2.10
CA LYS A 76 10.21 3.41 1.39
C LYS A 76 11.72 3.63 1.38
N THR A 77 12.27 3.88 0.19
CA THR A 77 13.68 4.23 0.01
C THR A 77 13.83 5.74 0.14
N PHE A 78 14.56 6.17 1.17
CA PHE A 78 15.03 7.55 1.27
C PHE A 78 16.41 7.66 0.65
N TYR A 79 16.71 8.75 -0.04
CA TYR A 79 18.06 9.02 -0.52
C TYR A 79 18.70 10.13 0.31
N SER A 80 19.97 9.97 0.69
CA SER A 80 20.77 11.01 1.35
C SER A 80 21.71 11.65 0.34
N GLY A 81 21.45 12.90 -0.03
CA GLY A 81 22.39 13.79 -0.72
C GLY A 81 22.79 13.39 -2.15
N LEU A 82 22.80 14.36 -3.05
CA LEU A 82 23.38 14.20 -4.38
C LEU A 82 24.90 14.20 -4.28
N THR A 83 25.57 13.11 -4.67
CA THR A 83 26.98 13.21 -5.06
C THR A 83 27.04 13.73 -6.49
N LYS A 84 28.07 14.53 -6.82
CA LYS A 84 28.24 15.22 -8.11
C LYS A 84 28.33 14.29 -9.34
N THR A 85 28.23 12.98 -9.14
CA THR A 85 28.13 11.94 -10.18
C THR A 85 26.81 11.19 -10.03
N GLY A 86 25.68 11.88 -10.21
CA GLY A 86 24.38 11.34 -10.66
C GLY A 86 23.65 10.25 -9.86
N THR A 87 24.27 9.60 -8.88
CA THR A 87 23.68 8.45 -8.18
C THR A 87 23.49 8.81 -6.70
N ALA A 88 22.22 8.87 -6.29
CA ALA A 88 21.84 9.14 -4.90
C ALA A 88 21.95 7.86 -4.06
N LEU A 89 22.57 7.93 -2.88
CA LEU A 89 22.73 6.79 -1.98
C LEU A 89 21.54 6.69 -1.02
N PRO A 90 21.05 5.47 -0.69
CA PRO A 90 19.98 5.32 0.28
C PRO A 90 20.42 5.85 1.66
N ARG A 91 19.59 6.68 2.28
CA ARG A 91 19.79 7.21 3.63
C ARG A 91 19.68 6.06 4.61
N LEU A 92 20.76 5.77 5.34
CA LEU A 92 20.71 4.85 6.46
C LEU A 92 19.80 5.47 7.54
N SER A 93 18.68 4.80 7.85
CA SER A 93 17.72 5.24 8.87
C SER A 93 18.45 5.48 10.19
N SER A 94 18.54 6.75 10.61
CA SER A 94 19.05 7.12 11.92
C SER A 94 18.07 6.52 12.94
N LYS A 95 18.50 5.47 13.62
CA LYS A 95 17.74 4.84 14.70
C LYS A 95 17.35 5.93 15.70
N ARG A 96 16.10 6.40 15.65
CA ARG A 96 15.52 7.10 16.81
C ARG A 96 15.40 6.04 17.89
N THR A 97 16.32 6.09 18.85
CA THR A 97 16.14 5.49 20.16
C THR A 97 14.83 6.03 20.72
N ILE A 98 13.83 5.15 20.81
CA ILE A 98 12.66 5.40 21.63
C ILE A 98 13.13 5.09 23.05
N LEU A 99 13.11 6.12 23.91
CA LEU A 99 13.33 6.00 25.37
C LEU A 99 12.19 5.21 26.01
#